data_AF-A0A2H0N4Y6-F1
#
_entry.id   AF-A0A2H0N4Y6-F1
#
_cell.length_a   1.000
_cell.length_b   1.000
_cell.length_c   1.000
_cell.angle_alpha   90.00
_cell.angle_beta   90.00
_cell.angle_gamma   90.00
#
_symmetry.space_group_name_H-M   'P 1'
#
loop_
_entity.id
_entity.type
_entity.pdbx_description
1 polymer ?
#
loop_
_entity_poly.entity_id
_entity_poly.type
_entity_poly.pdbx_seq_one_letter_code
_entity_poly.pdbx_strand_id
1 'polypeptide(L)'
;GNGISILIFASIVSSLPTTLQNIIVNYNPADLSTYVLFVLVAIVTVVGVVYITEGQRNIPITYARQVRGRASAGMTNHLPLRLNMAGVIPIIFAVSVVLFPPMIAQFFAGNPGTGGDIARWIIAMFGNQIFYGLLYFFLVFGFTYFYTAVVFRPDKMAENLQRQGAFIANVRPGKQTEEYLGKTMNRLVLSGAFFLAAIAVLPLIVQAFTRSQVLAVGGISLLIVVSVAVEMAKQVEAQLTMHSYDRV
;
A
#
# COMPACT_ATOMS: atom_id res chain seq x y z
N GLY A 1 -0.69 -8.77 13.91
CA GLY A 1 0.57 -8.08 13.55
C GLY A 1 0.99 -8.50 12.15
N ASN A 2 1.69 -7.64 11.42
CA ASN A 2 2.08 -7.85 10.01
C ASN A 2 3.39 -8.65 9.86
N GLY A 3 3.47 -9.85 10.44
CA GLY A 3 4.70 -10.66 10.40
C GLY A 3 5.20 -10.96 8.98
N ILE A 4 4.29 -11.22 8.04
CA ILE A 4 4.63 -11.49 6.63
C ILE A 4 5.27 -10.25 5.97
N SER A 5 4.72 -9.06 6.20
CA SER A 5 5.26 -7.82 5.63
C SER A 5 6.68 -7.53 6.16
N ILE A 6 6.95 -7.84 7.44
CA ILE A 6 8.27 -7.68 8.05
C ILE A 6 9.29 -8.67 7.45
N LEU A 7 8.88 -9.92 7.21
CA LEU A 7 9.75 -10.91 6.55
C LEU A 7 10.12 -10.46 5.13
N ILE A 8 9.15 -9.93 4.37
CA ILE A 8 9.39 -9.40 3.02
C ILE A 8 10.32 -8.18 3.08
N PHE A 9 10.08 -7.26 4.02
CA PHE A 9 10.96 -6.12 4.26
C PHE A 9 12.40 -6.56 4.54
N ALA A 10 12.60 -7.52 5.44
CA ALA A 10 13.93 -8.03 5.77
C ALA A 10 14.62 -8.67 4.55
N SER A 11 13.86 -9.42 3.73
CA SER A 11 14.37 -10.03 2.49
C SER A 11 14.78 -9.00 1.44
N ILE A 12 14.06 -7.88 1.33
CA ILE A 12 14.42 -6.82 0.39
C ILE A 12 15.65 -6.06 0.90
N VAL A 13 15.64 -5.69 2.18
CA VAL A 13 16.75 -4.93 2.80
C VAL A 13 18.06 -5.71 2.78
N SER A 14 18.02 -7.04 2.97
CA SER A 14 19.23 -7.87 2.89
C SER A 14 19.85 -7.93 1.48
N SER A 15 19.07 -7.65 0.43
CA SER A 15 19.56 -7.58 -0.97
C SER A 15 20.10 -6.21 -1.38
N LEU A 16 19.90 -5.16 -0.56
CA LEU A 16 20.38 -3.81 -0.87
C LEU A 16 21.91 -3.71 -0.87
N PRO A 17 22.66 -4.26 0.10
CA PRO A 17 24.13 -4.15 0.11
C PRO A 17 24.78 -4.71 -1.14
N THR A 18 24.32 -5.88 -1.61
CA THR A 18 24.84 -6.51 -2.82
C THR A 18 24.49 -5.70 -4.07
N THR A 19 23.28 -5.14 -4.14
CA THR A 19 22.86 -4.26 -5.24
C THR A 19 23.71 -2.98 -5.29
N LEU A 20 24.00 -2.36 -4.14
CA LEU A 20 24.85 -1.17 -4.05
C LEU A 20 26.29 -1.47 -4.45
N GLN A 21 26.84 -2.61 -4.02
CA GLN A 21 28.17 -3.05 -4.44
C GLN A 21 28.25 -3.22 -5.96
N ASN A 22 27.25 -3.85 -6.57
CA ASN A 22 27.19 -4.02 -8.03
C ASN A 22 27.11 -2.69 -8.78
N ILE A 23 26.39 -1.69 -8.23
CA ILE A 23 26.31 -0.34 -8.80
C ILE A 23 27.66 0.37 -8.74
N ILE A 24 28.37 0.26 -7.61
CA ILE A 24 29.68 0.91 -7.42
C ILE A 24 30.75 0.27 -8.32
N VAL A 25 30.78 -1.06 -8.40
CA VAL A 25 31.78 -1.79 -9.18
C VAL A 25 31.57 -1.63 -10.69
N ASN A 26 30.32 -1.56 -11.16
CA ASN A 26 30.00 -1.41 -12.58
C ASN A 26 29.71 0.04 -12.98
N TYR A 27 30.18 1.02 -12.20
CA TYR A 27 29.89 2.43 -12.44
C TYR A 27 30.55 2.92 -13.74
N ASN A 28 29.73 3.39 -14.68
CA ASN A 28 30.16 4.04 -15.91
C ASN A 28 29.65 5.50 -15.93
N PRO A 29 30.48 6.51 -16.29
CA PRO A 29 30.04 7.89 -16.44
C PRO A 29 28.81 8.10 -17.35
N ALA A 30 28.58 7.19 -18.30
CA ALA A 30 27.40 7.21 -19.17
C ALA A 30 26.07 6.99 -18.42
N ASP A 31 26.10 6.31 -17.28
CA ASP A 31 24.91 5.95 -16.49
C ASP A 31 24.51 7.03 -15.46
N LEU A 32 25.28 8.12 -15.34
CA LEU A 32 25.01 9.20 -14.38
C LEU A 32 23.59 9.78 -14.54
N SER A 33 23.15 10.00 -15.79
CA SER A 33 21.80 10.51 -16.08
C SER A 33 20.70 9.56 -15.61
N THR A 34 20.92 8.27 -15.76
CA THR A 34 20.03 7.19 -15.34
C THR A 34 19.95 7.09 -13.80
N TYR A 35 21.08 7.23 -13.10
CA TYR A 35 21.09 7.25 -11.64
C TYR A 35 20.40 8.48 -11.05
N VAL A 36 20.62 9.67 -11.63
CA VAL A 36 19.93 10.90 -11.20
C VAL A 36 18.42 10.77 -11.39
N LEU A 37 17.98 10.24 -12.55
CA LEU A 37 16.57 9.97 -12.80
C LEU A 37 15.98 8.98 -11.79
N PHE A 38 16.71 7.90 -11.48
CA PHE A 38 16.28 6.92 -10.48
C PHE A 38 16.11 7.54 -9.09
N VAL A 39 17.07 8.35 -8.64
CA VAL A 39 16.99 9.03 -7.33
C VAL A 39 15.78 9.98 -7.30
N LEU A 40 15.54 10.73 -8.37
CA LEU A 40 14.39 11.63 -8.46
C LEU A 40 13.07 10.84 -8.37
N VAL A 41 12.96 9.74 -9.11
CA VAL A 41 11.79 8.85 -9.08
C VAL A 41 11.62 8.21 -7.70
N ALA A 42 12.71 7.77 -7.07
CA ALA A 42 12.69 7.21 -5.73
C ALA A 42 12.14 8.24 -4.72
N ILE A 43 12.57 9.50 -4.79
CA ILE A 43 12.04 10.56 -3.93
C ILE A 43 10.55 10.80 -4.20
N VAL A 44 10.15 10.92 -5.47
CA VAL A 44 8.74 11.14 -5.84
C VAL A 44 7.85 9.99 -5.36
N THR A 45 8.29 8.74 -5.54
CA THR A 45 7.55 7.56 -5.08
C THR A 45 7.47 7.50 -3.56
N VAL A 46 8.55 7.79 -2.82
CA VAL A 46 8.55 7.87 -1.35
C VAL A 46 7.55 8.91 -0.87
N VAL A 47 7.64 10.15 -1.37
CA VAL A 47 6.75 11.24 -0.98
C VAL A 47 5.29 10.90 -1.32
N GLY A 48 5.04 10.36 -2.51
CA GLY A 48 3.70 9.97 -2.94
C GLY A 48 3.10 8.87 -2.05
N VAL A 49 3.89 7.84 -1.70
CA VAL A 49 3.45 6.76 -0.81
C VAL A 49 3.15 7.31 0.59
N VAL A 50 4.04 8.12 1.17
CA VAL A 50 3.84 8.69 2.51
C VAL A 50 2.58 9.56 2.52
N TYR A 51 2.41 10.45 1.54
CA TYR A 51 1.25 11.34 1.45
C TYR A 51 -0.08 10.58 1.39
N ILE A 52 -0.16 9.52 0.59
CA ILE A 52 -1.36 8.67 0.49
C ILE A 52 -1.59 7.86 1.77
N THR A 53 -0.52 7.36 2.37
CA THR A 53 -0.59 6.48 3.55
C THR A 53 -0.91 7.26 4.83
N GLU A 54 -0.55 8.54 4.89
CA GLU A 54 -0.91 9.45 5.98
C GLU A 54 -2.22 10.20 5.73
N GLY A 55 -2.66 10.29 4.47
CA GLY A 55 -3.94 10.88 4.12
C GLY A 55 -5.08 10.25 4.92
N GLN A 56 -5.73 11.06 5.76
CA GLN A 56 -6.90 10.66 6.54
C GLN A 56 -8.00 11.71 6.46
N ARG A 57 -9.24 11.24 6.38
CA ARG A 57 -10.45 12.04 6.48
C ARG A 57 -10.99 11.91 7.89
N ASN A 58 -10.93 13.00 8.65
CA ASN A 58 -11.45 13.06 10.00
C ASN A 58 -12.96 13.33 9.97
N ILE A 59 -13.76 12.38 10.47
CA ILE A 59 -15.21 12.53 10.60
C ILE A 59 -15.52 12.97 12.04
N PRO A 60 -16.13 14.15 12.27
CA PRO A 60 -16.44 14.60 13.63
C PRO A 60 -17.50 13.69 14.26
N ILE A 61 -17.22 13.25 15.49
CA ILE A 61 -18.14 12.49 16.34
C ILE A 61 -18.45 13.29 17.61
N THR A 62 -19.68 13.18 18.07
CA THR A 62 -20.13 13.79 19.32
C THR A 62 -20.56 12.68 20.27
N TYR A 63 -20.16 12.78 21.54
CA TYR A 63 -20.60 11.86 22.58
C TYR A 63 -21.85 12.41 23.26
N ALA A 64 -22.88 11.57 23.39
CA ALA A 64 -24.07 11.83 24.18
C ALA A 64 -23.77 11.64 25.68
N ARG A 65 -22.82 12.39 26.25
CA ARG A 65 -22.60 12.38 27.71
C ARG A 65 -23.37 13.54 28.33
N GLN A 66 -24.33 13.22 29.18
CA GLN A 66 -25.06 14.20 29.99
C GLN A 66 -24.11 14.73 31.09
N VAL A 67 -23.54 15.92 30.88
CA VAL A 67 -22.79 16.60 31.95
C VAL A 67 -23.81 17.19 32.92
N ARG A 68 -24.05 16.48 34.03
CA ARG A 68 -24.79 17.02 35.17
C ARG A 68 -23.93 18.11 35.81
N GLY A 69 -24.24 19.37 35.51
CA GLY A 69 -23.68 20.53 36.20
C GLY A 69 -22.43 21.12 35.57
N ARG A 70 -22.64 22.07 34.64
CA ARG A 70 -21.70 23.09 34.16
C ARG A 70 -20.46 22.60 33.39
N ALA A 71 -20.32 23.12 32.18
CA ALA A 71 -19.31 22.84 31.15
C ALA A 71 -19.52 21.54 30.35
N SER A 72 -20.42 21.62 29.35
CA SER A 72 -20.23 20.82 28.14
C SER A 72 -19.12 21.48 27.32
N ALA A 73 -17.86 21.21 27.69
CA ALA A 73 -16.79 21.32 26.71
C ALA A 73 -17.00 20.11 25.79
N GLY A 74 -17.80 20.30 24.73
CA GLY A 74 -17.96 19.34 23.66
C GLY A 74 -16.61 19.09 23.03
N MET A 75 -15.85 18.15 23.56
CA MET A 75 -14.61 17.69 22.95
C MET A 75 -15.04 16.96 21.68
N THR A 76 -15.02 17.68 20.56
CA THR A 76 -15.28 17.13 19.24
C THR A 76 -14.15 16.18 18.92
N ASN A 77 -14.32 14.92 19.27
CA ASN A 77 -13.42 13.88 18.80
C ASN A 77 -13.71 13.62 17.32
N HIS A 78 -12.73 13.09 16.62
CA HIS A 78 -12.89 12.68 15.25
C HIS A 78 -12.62 11.18 15.11
N LEU A 79 -13.39 10.53 14.25
CA LEU A 79 -13.08 9.20 13.75
C LEU A 79 -12.19 9.35 12.50
N PRO A 80 -10.88 9.03 12.56
CA PRO A 80 -10.01 9.12 11.40
C PRO A 80 -10.29 7.96 10.44
N LEU A 81 -10.74 8.27 9.22
CA LEU A 81 -10.79 7.31 8.12
C LEU A 81 -9.59 7.51 7.21
N ARG A 82 -8.63 6.59 7.24
CA ARG A 82 -7.45 6.62 6.38
C ARG A 82 -7.83 6.34 4.91
N LEU A 83 -7.15 7.03 4.01
CA LEU A 83 -7.33 6.91 2.56
C LEU A 83 -6.82 5.56 2.03
N ASN A 84 -5.74 5.05 2.63
CA ASN A 84 -5.27 3.68 2.44
C ASN A 84 -5.33 2.90 3.76
N MET A 85 -6.44 2.20 3.99
CA MET A 85 -6.57 1.26 5.12
C MET A 85 -5.86 -0.07 4.87
N ALA A 86 -5.57 -0.38 3.61
CA ALA A 86 -4.97 -1.65 3.20
C ALA A 86 -3.45 -1.70 3.40
N GLY A 87 -2.81 -0.55 3.62
CA GLY A 87 -1.38 -0.44 3.79
C GLY A 87 -0.64 -0.94 2.55
N VAL A 88 0.38 -1.76 2.76
CA VAL A 88 1.28 -2.29 1.72
C VAL A 88 0.78 -3.59 1.11
N ILE A 89 -0.15 -4.25 1.78
CA ILE A 89 -0.55 -5.63 1.49
C ILE A 89 -1.07 -5.81 0.05
N PRO A 90 -1.90 -4.92 -0.51
CA PRO A 90 -2.34 -5.02 -1.91
C PRO A 90 -1.19 -5.00 -2.92
N ILE A 91 -0.15 -4.21 -2.66
CA ILE A 91 1.02 -4.07 -3.53
C ILE A 91 1.80 -5.38 -3.56
N ILE A 92 2.01 -5.97 -2.38
CA ILE A 92 2.72 -7.24 -2.22
C ILE A 92 1.95 -8.37 -2.93
N PHE A 93 0.63 -8.45 -2.74
CA PHE A 93 -0.20 -9.45 -3.42
C PHE A 93 -0.21 -9.28 -4.94
N ALA A 94 -0.25 -8.04 -5.42
CA ALA A 94 -0.17 -7.79 -6.86
C ALA A 94 1.18 -8.26 -7.43
N VAL A 95 2.31 -7.97 -6.75
CA VAL A 95 3.64 -8.44 -7.18
C VAL A 95 3.72 -9.97 -7.20
N SER A 96 3.23 -10.64 -6.16
CA SER A 96 3.27 -12.10 -6.10
C SER A 96 2.45 -12.75 -7.22
N VAL A 97 1.27 -12.21 -7.52
CA VAL A 97 0.41 -12.70 -8.62
C VAL A 97 1.06 -12.48 -9.98
N VAL A 98 1.73 -11.36 -10.20
CA VAL A 98 2.39 -11.08 -11.48
C VAL A 98 3.65 -11.93 -11.68
N LEU A 99 4.44 -12.18 -10.63
CA LEU A 99 5.68 -12.95 -10.73
C LEU A 99 5.46 -14.46 -10.76
N PHE A 100 4.31 -14.95 -10.28
CA PHE A 100 4.04 -16.38 -10.15
C PHE A 100 3.96 -17.13 -11.49
N PRO A 101 3.21 -16.68 -12.52
CA PRO A 101 3.15 -17.36 -13.81
C PRO A 101 4.51 -17.53 -14.53
N PRO A 102 5.34 -16.48 -14.70
CA PRO A 102 6.64 -16.64 -15.35
C PRO A 102 7.59 -17.52 -14.54
N MET A 103 7.51 -17.50 -13.21
CA MET A 103 8.31 -18.38 -12.36
C MET A 103 7.98 -19.86 -12.61
N ILE A 104 6.70 -20.23 -12.71
CA ILE A 104 6.30 -21.60 -13.06
C ILE A 104 6.73 -21.94 -14.49
N ALA A 105 6.48 -21.03 -15.43
CA ALA A 105 6.82 -21.23 -16.83
C ALA A 105 8.33 -21.49 -17.05
N GLN A 106 9.21 -20.88 -16.25
CA GLN A 106 10.66 -21.13 -16.31
C GLN A 106 11.03 -22.60 -16.08
N PHE A 107 10.29 -23.35 -15.26
CA PHE A 107 10.55 -24.78 -15.05
C PHE A 107 10.22 -25.64 -16.28
N PHE A 108 9.31 -25.19 -17.15
CA PHE A 108 8.85 -25.92 -18.34
C PHE A 108 9.50 -25.41 -19.64
N ALA A 109 10.21 -24.28 -19.61
CA ALA A 109 10.79 -23.63 -20.79
C ALA A 109 11.86 -24.47 -21.51
N GLY A 110 12.47 -25.44 -20.84
CA GLY A 110 13.49 -26.33 -21.40
C GLY A 110 12.94 -27.59 -22.07
N ASN A 111 11.64 -27.90 -21.94
CA ASN A 111 11.06 -29.12 -22.49
C ASN A 111 10.57 -28.93 -23.93
N PRO A 112 10.96 -29.77 -24.89
CA PRO A 112 10.39 -29.74 -26.23
C PRO A 112 8.93 -30.26 -26.23
N GLY A 113 8.01 -29.49 -26.81
CA GLY A 113 6.58 -29.82 -26.91
C GLY A 113 5.65 -28.63 -26.64
N THR A 114 4.34 -28.85 -26.77
CA THR A 114 3.30 -27.81 -26.57
C THR A 114 3.35 -27.15 -25.18
N GLY A 115 3.76 -27.90 -24.16
CA GLY A 115 3.98 -27.36 -22.81
C GLY A 115 5.13 -26.35 -22.73
N GLY A 116 6.21 -26.56 -23.49
CA GLY A 116 7.34 -25.64 -23.58
C GLY A 116 7.01 -24.39 -24.41
N ASP A 117 6.16 -24.51 -25.42
CA ASP A 117 5.69 -23.36 -26.22
C ASP A 117 4.79 -22.43 -25.40
N ILE A 118 3.87 -23.00 -24.60
CA ILE A 118 3.03 -22.24 -23.67
C ILE A 118 3.89 -21.55 -22.62
N ALA A 119 4.89 -22.25 -22.07
CA ALA A 119 5.81 -21.67 -21.10
C ALA A 119 6.59 -20.47 -21.66
N ARG A 120 7.14 -20.60 -22.88
CA ARG A 120 7.83 -19.51 -23.56
C ARG A 120 6.89 -18.34 -23.88
N TRP A 121 5.64 -18.62 -24.26
CA TRP A 121 4.63 -17.60 -24.49
C TRP A 121 4.30 -16.82 -23.21
N ILE A 122 4.13 -17.50 -22.08
CA ILE A 122 3.90 -16.86 -20.78
C ILE A 122 5.08 -15.95 -20.41
N ILE A 123 6.32 -16.44 -20.54
CA ILE A 123 7.51 -15.63 -20.24
C ILE A 123 7.59 -14.41 -21.16
N ALA A 124 7.31 -14.57 -22.45
CA ALA A 124 7.31 -13.47 -23.41
C ALA A 124 6.20 -12.43 -23.13
N MET A 125 5.01 -12.89 -22.75
CA MET A 125 3.88 -12.03 -22.43
C MET A 125 4.14 -11.22 -21.15
N PHE A 126 4.64 -11.86 -20.09
CA PHE A 126 5.00 -11.19 -18.84
C PHE A 126 6.30 -10.38 -18.93
N GLY A 127 7.13 -10.65 -19.94
CA GLY A 127 8.26 -9.81 -20.32
C GLY A 127 7.86 -8.54 -21.07
N ASN A 128 6.64 -8.47 -21.61
CA ASN A 128 6.13 -7.25 -22.24
C ASN A 128 5.81 -6.21 -21.17
N GLN A 129 6.59 -5.14 -21.15
CA GLN A 129 6.52 -4.11 -20.13
C GLN A 129 5.18 -3.36 -20.07
N ILE A 130 4.48 -3.21 -21.20
CA ILE A 130 3.16 -2.58 -21.25
C ILE A 130 2.12 -3.51 -20.63
N PHE A 131 2.15 -4.79 -21.00
CA PHE A 131 1.24 -5.79 -20.42
C PHE A 131 1.48 -5.94 -18.92
N TYR A 132 2.75 -6.08 -18.51
CA TYR A 132 3.14 -6.15 -17.10
C TYR A 132 2.64 -4.92 -16.32
N GLY A 133 2.89 -3.71 -16.83
CA GLY A 133 2.48 -2.47 -16.19
C GLY A 133 0.97 -2.33 -16.04
N LEU A 134 0.21 -2.63 -17.09
CA LEU A 134 -1.26 -2.59 -17.06
C LEU A 134 -1.84 -3.65 -16.12
N LEU A 135 -1.36 -4.90 -16.23
CA LEU A 135 -1.81 -5.99 -15.35
C LEU A 135 -1.52 -5.64 -13.89
N TYR A 136 -0.30 -5.14 -13.61
CA TYR A 136 0.09 -4.72 -12.27
C TYR A 136 -0.77 -3.57 -11.75
N PHE A 137 -1.06 -2.55 -12.58
CA PHE A 137 -1.97 -1.47 -12.24
C PHE A 137 -3.35 -1.97 -11.79
N PHE A 138 -3.98 -2.82 -12.62
CA PHE A 138 -5.31 -3.35 -12.33
C PHE A 138 -5.33 -4.28 -11.12
N LEU A 139 -4.28 -5.08 -10.93
CA LEU A 139 -4.15 -5.92 -9.76
C LEU A 139 -3.99 -5.10 -8.49
N VAL A 140 -3.13 -4.08 -8.48
CA VAL A 140 -2.96 -3.19 -7.31
C VAL A 140 -4.27 -2.47 -7.00
N PHE A 141 -4.93 -1.91 -8.01
CA PHE A 141 -6.23 -1.25 -7.85
C PHE A 141 -7.29 -2.20 -7.28
N GLY A 142 -7.42 -3.39 -7.88
CA GLY A 142 -8.39 -4.41 -7.47
C GLY A 142 -8.12 -4.97 -6.08
N PHE A 143 -6.87 -5.30 -5.75
CA PHE A 143 -6.51 -5.79 -4.42
C PHE A 143 -6.67 -4.73 -3.33
N THR A 144 -6.45 -3.45 -3.65
CA THR A 144 -6.66 -2.37 -2.68
C THR A 144 -8.13 -2.24 -2.31
N TYR A 145 -9.01 -2.34 -3.31
CA TYR A 145 -10.46 -2.37 -3.10
C TYR A 145 -10.90 -3.63 -2.34
N PHE A 146 -10.46 -4.80 -2.79
CA PHE A 146 -10.81 -6.08 -2.19
C PHE A 146 -10.37 -6.17 -0.73
N TYR A 147 -9.11 -5.85 -0.43
CA TYR A 147 -8.60 -5.90 0.93
C TYR A 147 -9.33 -4.92 1.84
N THR A 148 -9.58 -3.69 1.36
CA THR A 148 -10.31 -2.70 2.16
C THR A 148 -11.74 -3.16 2.44
N ALA A 149 -12.43 -3.76 1.46
CA ALA A 149 -13.78 -4.30 1.67
C ALA A 149 -13.83 -5.45 2.68
N VAL A 150 -12.76 -6.27 2.76
CA VAL A 150 -12.67 -7.38 3.73
C VAL A 150 -12.41 -6.86 5.16
N VAL A 151 -11.56 -5.86 5.31
CA VAL A 151 -11.17 -5.32 6.62
C VAL A 151 -12.15 -4.30 7.16
N PHE A 152 -12.68 -3.43 6.29
CA PHE A 152 -13.56 -2.35 6.70
C PHE A 152 -15.00 -2.83 6.83
N ARG A 153 -15.45 -2.92 8.09
CA ARG A 153 -16.79 -3.37 8.47
C ARG A 153 -17.63 -2.20 9.01
N PRO A 154 -18.34 -1.44 8.14
CA PRO A 154 -19.09 -0.25 8.55
C PRO A 154 -20.23 -0.59 9.52
N ASP A 155 -20.80 -1.79 9.42
CA ASP A 155 -21.80 -2.35 10.32
C ASP A 155 -21.30 -2.37 11.77
N LYS A 156 -20.13 -2.98 11.98
CA LYS A 156 -19.50 -3.07 13.30
C LYS A 156 -19.04 -1.73 13.83
N MET A 157 -18.55 -0.84 12.96
CA MET A 157 -18.14 0.50 13.38
C MET A 157 -19.35 1.34 13.84
N ALA A 158 -20.47 1.28 13.13
CA ALA A 158 -21.69 1.97 13.52
C ALA A 158 -22.25 1.45 14.85
N GLU A 159 -22.28 0.13 15.05
CA GLU A 159 -22.70 -0.50 16.30
C GLU A 159 -21.78 -0.11 17.47
N ASN A 160 -20.45 -0.11 17.27
CA ASN A 160 -19.48 0.30 18.28
C ASN A 160 -19.64 1.78 18.67
N LEU A 161 -19.85 2.67 17.70
CA LEU A 161 -20.13 4.09 17.99
C LEU A 161 -21.39 4.23 18.84
N GLN A 162 -22.46 3.54 18.47
CA GLN A 162 -23.72 3.55 19.21
C GLN A 162 -23.56 3.02 20.64
N ARG A 163 -22.84 1.91 20.83
CA ARG A 163 -22.53 1.34 22.16
C ARG A 163 -21.71 2.28 23.04
N GLN A 164 -20.82 3.07 22.43
CA GLN A 164 -20.01 4.07 23.13
C GLN A 164 -20.77 5.39 23.39
N GLY A 165 -22.04 5.48 22.99
CA GLY A 165 -22.81 6.73 23.06
C GLY A 165 -22.30 7.82 22.11
N ALA A 166 -21.50 7.47 21.11
CA ALA A 166 -20.98 8.37 20.08
C ALA A 166 -21.88 8.36 18.85
N PHE A 167 -22.07 9.52 18.23
CA PHE A 167 -22.81 9.64 16.98
C PHE A 167 -22.16 10.66 16.04
N ILE A 168 -22.35 10.46 14.73
CA ILE A 168 -21.87 11.40 13.71
C ILE A 168 -22.89 12.53 13.60
N ALA A 169 -22.42 13.78 13.56
CA ALA A 169 -23.29 14.93 13.39
C ALA A 169 -24.14 14.79 12.11
N ASN A 170 -25.43 15.10 12.20
CA ASN A 170 -26.39 15.03 11.08
C ASN A 170 -26.71 13.63 10.52
N VAL A 171 -26.32 12.54 11.20
CA VAL A 171 -26.64 11.16 10.78
C VAL A 171 -27.26 10.38 11.94
N ARG A 172 -28.39 9.69 11.72
CA ARG A 172 -29.05 8.92 12.79
C ARG A 172 -28.22 7.66 13.13
N PRO A 173 -28.02 7.34 14.42
CA PRO A 173 -27.30 6.13 14.83
C PRO A 173 -27.87 4.83 14.23
N GLY A 174 -27.01 3.84 14.02
CA GLY A 174 -27.36 2.54 13.44
C GLY A 174 -27.17 2.51 11.92
N LYS A 175 -28.18 2.06 11.18
CA LYS A 175 -28.09 1.78 9.73
C LYS A 175 -27.70 3.01 8.89
N GLN A 176 -28.14 4.21 9.25
CA GLN A 176 -27.74 5.42 8.50
C GLN A 176 -26.26 5.75 8.70
N THR A 177 -25.70 5.53 9.89
CA THR A 177 -24.26 5.65 10.16
C THR A 177 -23.46 4.64 9.34
N GLU A 178 -23.92 3.40 9.28
CA GLU A 178 -23.30 2.34 8.46
C GLU A 178 -23.25 2.75 6.98
N GLU A 179 -24.38 3.15 6.40
CA GLU A 179 -24.44 3.57 4.99
C GLU A 179 -23.56 4.80 4.70
N TYR A 180 -23.52 5.75 5.64
CA TYR A 180 -22.68 6.94 5.52
C TYR A 180 -21.19 6.60 5.54
N LEU A 181 -20.75 5.75 6.48
CA LEU A 181 -19.38 5.28 6.59
C LEU A 181 -18.98 4.45 5.37
N GLY A 182 -19.85 3.55 4.91
CA GLY A 182 -19.65 2.74 3.71
C GLY A 182 -19.48 3.58 2.45
N LYS A 183 -20.39 4.54 2.19
CA LYS A 183 -20.29 5.45 1.03
C LYS A 183 -19.05 6.32 1.10
N THR A 184 -18.70 6.82 2.29
CA THR A 184 -17.51 7.65 2.48
C THR A 184 -16.24 6.86 2.24
N MET A 185 -16.13 5.66 2.82
CA MET A 185 -14.97 4.79 2.63
C MET A 185 -14.81 4.39 1.16
N ASN A 186 -15.90 4.01 0.49
CA ASN A 186 -15.84 3.61 -0.91
C ASN A 186 -15.25 4.72 -1.81
N ARG A 187 -15.64 5.99 -1.59
CA ARG A 187 -15.06 7.12 -2.32
C ARG A 187 -13.59 7.38 -1.97
N LEU A 188 -13.21 7.21 -0.71
CA LEU A 188 -11.81 7.38 -0.29
C LEU A 188 -10.92 6.30 -0.91
N VAL A 189 -11.36 5.04 -0.86
CA VAL A 189 -10.64 3.89 -1.42
C VAL A 189 -10.52 4.01 -2.94
N LEU A 190 -11.55 4.51 -3.64
CA LEU A 190 -11.47 4.71 -5.09
C LEU A 190 -10.30 5.63 -5.46
N SER A 191 -10.20 6.79 -4.81
CA SER A 191 -9.09 7.72 -5.03
C SER A 191 -7.77 7.11 -4.57
N GLY A 192 -7.73 6.51 -3.37
CA GLY A 192 -6.52 5.91 -2.81
C GLY A 192 -5.95 4.78 -3.66
N ALA A 193 -6.80 3.87 -4.12
CA ALA A 193 -6.42 2.75 -4.99
C ALA A 193 -5.89 3.25 -6.34
N PHE A 194 -6.51 4.27 -6.93
CA PHE A 194 -6.04 4.85 -8.19
C PHE A 194 -4.65 5.49 -8.04
N PHE A 195 -4.45 6.33 -7.03
CA PHE A 195 -3.15 6.96 -6.80
C PHE A 195 -2.06 5.93 -6.43
N LEU A 196 -2.40 4.94 -5.61
CA LEU A 196 -1.47 3.90 -5.19
C LEU A 196 -1.08 2.98 -6.35
N ALA A 197 -2.03 2.61 -7.21
CA ALA A 197 -1.75 1.88 -8.46
C ALA A 197 -0.90 2.72 -9.43
N ALA A 198 -1.18 4.02 -9.57
CA ALA A 198 -0.38 4.91 -10.42
C ALA A 198 1.09 4.99 -9.95
N ILE A 199 1.32 5.16 -8.63
CA ILE A 199 2.67 5.20 -8.06
C ILE A 199 3.38 3.86 -8.22
N ALA A 200 2.67 2.74 -8.06
CA ALA A 200 3.24 1.42 -8.22
C ALA A 200 3.80 1.18 -9.64
N VAL A 201 3.22 1.81 -10.66
CA VAL A 201 3.66 1.67 -12.06
C VAL A 201 4.77 2.66 -12.43
N LEU A 202 5.01 3.73 -11.66
CA LEU A 202 6.05 4.71 -11.95
C LEU A 202 7.45 4.10 -12.16
N PRO A 203 7.94 3.18 -11.30
CA PRO A 203 9.23 2.52 -11.54
C PRO A 203 9.31 1.76 -12.87
N LEU A 204 8.20 1.16 -13.29
CA LEU A 204 8.12 0.42 -14.55
C LEU A 204 8.15 1.37 -15.75
N ILE A 205 7.54 2.55 -15.65
CA ILE A 205 7.62 3.55 -16.72
C ILE A 205 9.07 4.02 -16.88
N VAL A 206 9.77 4.26 -15.77
CA VAL A 206 11.17 4.71 -15.78
C VAL A 206 12.10 3.64 -16.33
N GLN A 207 11.84 2.36 -16.04
CA GLN A 207 12.53 1.25 -16.69
C GLN A 207 12.36 1.28 -18.22
N ALA A 208 11.21 1.69 -18.74
CA ALA A 208 10.95 1.67 -20.19
C ALA A 208 11.85 2.68 -20.92
N PHE A 209 12.12 3.82 -20.27
CA PHE A 209 13.00 4.86 -20.78
C PHE A 209 14.49 4.54 -20.59
N THR A 210 14.86 3.97 -19.43
CA THR A 210 16.26 3.72 -19.08
C THR A 210 16.79 2.37 -19.55
N ARG A 211 15.90 1.43 -19.95
CA ARG A 211 16.19 0.02 -20.28
C ARG A 211 16.97 -0.75 -19.20
N SER A 212 17.05 -0.21 -17.99
CA SER A 212 17.79 -0.82 -16.89
C SER A 212 16.85 -1.63 -16.01
N GLN A 213 16.99 -2.95 -16.07
CA GLN A 213 16.19 -3.89 -15.28
C GLN A 213 16.52 -3.83 -13.79
N VAL A 214 17.76 -3.46 -13.44
CA VAL A 214 18.22 -3.30 -12.05
C VAL A 214 17.43 -2.20 -11.34
N LEU A 215 17.17 -1.09 -12.02
CA LEU A 215 16.45 0.06 -11.44
C LEU A 215 14.96 -0.22 -11.26
N ALA A 216 14.37 -1.03 -12.13
CA ALA A 216 12.97 -1.42 -12.03
C ALA A 216 12.69 -2.25 -10.76
N VAL A 217 13.51 -3.29 -10.55
CA VAL A 217 13.42 -4.15 -9.39
C VAL A 217 13.72 -3.35 -8.13
N GLY A 218 14.70 -2.43 -8.18
CA GLY A 218 15.01 -1.51 -7.10
C GLY A 218 13.85 -0.58 -6.74
N GLY A 219 13.11 -0.04 -7.72
CA GLY A 219 11.99 0.88 -7.48
C GLY A 219 10.77 0.20 -6.85
N ILE A 220 10.40 -1.01 -7.29
CA ILE A 220 9.32 -1.80 -6.68
C ILE A 220 9.71 -2.19 -5.24
N SER A 221 10.95 -2.64 -5.07
CA SER A 221 11.53 -2.99 -3.76
C SER A 221 11.50 -1.80 -2.81
N LEU A 222 11.92 -0.62 -3.28
CA LEU A 222 11.93 0.62 -2.51
C LEU A 222 10.52 1.04 -2.08
N LEU A 223 9.52 0.91 -2.97
CA LEU A 223 8.12 1.18 -2.65
C LEU A 223 7.65 0.29 -1.49
N ILE A 224 7.88 -1.02 -1.57
CA ILE A 224 7.50 -1.97 -0.52
C ILE A 224 8.21 -1.63 0.80
N VAL A 225 9.52 -1.37 0.75
CA VAL A 225 10.34 -1.06 1.94
C VAL A 225 9.83 0.18 2.66
N VAL A 226 9.61 1.28 1.95
CA VAL A 226 9.11 2.54 2.52
C VAL A 226 7.74 2.34 3.15
N SER A 227 6.85 1.66 2.44
CA SER A 227 5.49 1.43 2.92
C SER A 227 5.48 0.59 4.20
N VAL A 228 6.31 -0.46 4.27
CA VAL A 228 6.40 -1.31 5.47
C VAL A 228 7.10 -0.57 6.60
N ALA A 229 8.10 0.26 6.32
CA ALA A 229 8.77 1.10 7.32
C ALA A 229 7.80 2.09 7.99
N VAL A 230 6.95 2.76 7.21
CA VAL A 230 5.89 3.66 7.74
C VAL A 230 4.91 2.87 8.61
N GLU A 231 4.54 1.66 8.19
CA GLU A 231 3.63 0.82 8.97
C GLU A 231 4.26 0.33 10.27
N MET A 232 5.53 -0.07 10.25
CA MET A 232 6.30 -0.43 11.44
C MET A 232 6.42 0.75 12.41
N ALA A 233 6.74 1.95 11.91
CA ALA A 233 6.81 3.15 12.73
C ALA A 233 5.48 3.41 13.45
N LYS A 234 4.34 3.31 12.75
CA LYS A 234 3.00 3.46 13.35
C LYS A 234 2.69 2.38 14.39
N GLN A 235 3.14 1.14 14.18
CA GLN A 235 2.95 0.07 15.16
C GLN A 235 3.78 0.30 16.43
N VAL A 236 5.02 0.76 16.27
CA VAL A 236 5.89 1.12 17.40
C VAL A 236 5.30 2.30 18.17
N GLU A 237 4.85 3.35 17.49
CA GLU A 237 4.21 4.50 18.12
C GLU A 237 2.95 4.11 18.91
N ALA A 238 2.09 3.26 18.33
CA ALA A 238 0.91 2.75 19.02
C ALA A 238 1.25 1.97 20.30
N GLN A 239 2.31 1.16 20.28
CA GLN A 239 2.78 0.43 21.47
C GLN A 239 3.37 1.37 22.53
N LEU A 240 4.14 2.39 22.10
CA LEU A 240 4.68 3.41 23.01
C LEU A 240 3.56 4.21 23.68
N THR A 241 2.51 4.59 22.94
CA THR A 241 1.35 5.27 23.51
C THR A 241 0.65 4.41 24.57
N MET A 242 0.42 3.13 24.29
CA MET A 242 -0.16 2.20 25.27
C MET A 242 0.69 2.09 26.54
N HIS A 243 2.02 1.95 26.39
CA HIS A 243 2.94 1.84 27.52
C HIS A 243 3.08 3.14 28.32
N SER A 244 2.89 4.30 27.68
CA SER A 244 2.82 5.59 28.40
C SER A 244 1.54 5.72 29.22
N TYR A 245 0.45 5.10 28.77
CA TYR A 245 -0.84 5.08 29.48
C TYR A 245 -0.80 4.17 30.72
N ASP A 246 -0.11 3.04 30.65
CA ASP A 246 0.06 2.13 31.82
C ASP A 246 0.94 2.73 32.94
N ARG A 247 1.68 3.82 32.66
CA ARG A 247 2.54 4.51 33.64
C ARG A 247 1.89 5.73 34.29
N VAL A 248 0.67 6.11 33.89
CA VAL A 248 -0.11 7.23 34.45
C VAL A 248 -1.28 6.70 35.24
#